data_AF-A0A7C5VZV5-F1
#
_entry.id   AF-A0A7C5VZV5-F1
#
_cell.length_a   1.000
_cell.length_b   1.000
_cell.length_c   1.000
_cell.angle_alpha   90.00
_cell.angle_beta   90.00
_cell.angle_gamma   90.00
#
_symmetry.space_group_name_H-M   'P 1'
#
loop_
_entity.id
_entity.type
_entity.pdbx_description
1 polymer ?
#
loop_
_entity_poly.entity_id
_entity_poly.type
_entity_poly.pdbx_seq_one_letter_code
_entity_poly.pdbx_strand_id
1 'polypeptide(L)'
;MTDVQELLKKGKIDEAIKISYERYNETKDEKLYNLYGIALFKKKMYDEAARVFGELYSKHPENEKLLANYAQSLIEAGKVQEAERIVREGAMLFPESSKILELLAECERRKGIAQEKKEEISEKEAFEDITEISEVEDEEMTPEEGMTPADELLEKIEEIKEDIESEKIQGEKAKKPEKKIEIEDEKISFEQSPELPDGFLRRARIAELNLMGESDFIARSTFILSISGLYKVFPVKERQRDKIKNNLFGGKEHSFVRIRGERAFVILSAEYISFLDISELKSFYVLDPYLVGFEPSIKYNVIPSKIKDVGRVDIVELKGEGKVLVFSAGKKLMIKPFESKIRVSIPNFVALYGQGDLSFSHDSVQVSGSGRIIMRV
;
A
#
# COMPACT_ATOMS: atom_id res chain seq x y z
N MET A 1 19.61 -26.49 10.98
CA MET A 1 19.73 -25.02 11.08
C MET A 1 21.09 -24.57 11.61
N THR A 2 21.62 -25.24 12.63
CA THR A 2 22.89 -24.91 13.30
C THR A 2 24.06 -24.79 12.33
N ASP A 3 24.15 -25.70 11.35
CA ASP A 3 25.23 -25.71 10.34
C ASP A 3 25.24 -24.42 9.49
N VAL A 4 24.07 -23.96 9.02
CA VAL A 4 23.97 -22.75 8.19
C VAL A 4 24.36 -21.51 9.00
N GLN A 5 23.90 -21.40 10.25
CA GLN A 5 24.28 -20.30 11.14
C GLN A 5 25.79 -20.32 11.43
N GLU A 6 26.39 -21.49 11.58
CA GLU A 6 27.83 -21.63 11.78
C GLU A 6 28.62 -21.23 10.54
N LEU A 7 28.18 -21.62 9.35
CA LEU A 7 28.78 -21.20 8.08
C LEU A 7 28.74 -19.67 7.91
N LEU A 8 27.59 -19.05 8.23
CA LEU A 8 27.45 -17.59 8.23
C LEU A 8 28.40 -16.92 9.22
N LYS A 9 28.58 -17.47 10.42
CA LYS A 9 29.54 -16.96 11.42
C LYS A 9 30.98 -17.10 10.96
N LYS A 10 31.33 -18.19 10.27
CA LYS A 10 32.67 -18.45 9.71
C LYS A 10 32.93 -17.70 8.41
N GLY A 11 31.97 -16.92 7.89
CA GLY A 11 32.11 -16.18 6.64
C GLY A 11 32.08 -17.06 5.37
N LYS A 12 31.68 -18.33 5.50
CA LYS A 12 31.53 -19.27 4.38
C LYS A 12 30.20 -19.01 3.66
N ILE A 13 30.09 -17.84 3.03
CA ILE A 13 28.81 -17.32 2.52
C ILE A 13 28.25 -18.18 1.38
N ASP A 14 29.09 -18.64 0.45
CA ASP A 14 28.64 -19.46 -0.69
C ASP A 14 28.09 -20.83 -0.26
N GLU A 15 28.76 -21.48 0.70
CA GLU A 15 28.27 -22.73 1.31
C GLU A 15 26.95 -22.49 2.04
N ALA A 16 26.83 -21.37 2.77
CA ALA A 16 25.60 -21.02 3.47
C ALA A 16 24.43 -20.78 2.50
N ILE A 17 24.65 -20.07 1.39
CA ILE A 17 23.64 -19.86 0.33
C ILE A 17 23.16 -21.20 -0.22
N LYS A 18 24.09 -22.06 -0.65
CA LYS A 18 23.78 -23.36 -1.24
C LYS A 18 22.97 -24.24 -0.28
N ILE A 19 23.49 -24.47 0.92
CA ILE A 19 22.91 -25.41 1.88
C ILE A 19 21.55 -24.90 2.39
N SER A 20 21.42 -23.60 2.65
CA SER A 20 20.14 -23.04 3.11
C SER A 20 19.05 -23.15 2.04
N TYR A 21 19.38 -22.91 0.77
CA TYR A 21 18.42 -23.01 -0.33
C TYR A 21 18.00 -24.45 -0.64
N GLU A 22 18.97 -25.37 -0.73
CA GLU A 22 18.71 -26.80 -0.95
C GLU A 22 17.78 -27.37 0.13
N ARG A 23 18.13 -27.16 1.40
CA ARG A 23 17.32 -27.65 2.52
C ARG A 23 15.97 -26.93 2.63
N TYR A 24 15.89 -25.65 2.31
CA TYR A 24 14.60 -24.96 2.22
C TYR A 24 13.71 -25.59 1.14
N ASN A 25 14.27 -25.95 -0.02
CA ASN A 25 13.47 -26.57 -1.07
C ASN A 25 12.93 -27.95 -0.69
N GLU A 26 13.66 -28.70 0.12
CA GLU A 26 13.24 -29.99 0.67
C GLU A 26 12.19 -29.86 1.78
N THR A 27 12.37 -28.90 2.70
CA THR A 27 11.60 -28.85 3.96
C THR A 27 10.54 -27.76 4.00
N LYS A 28 10.68 -26.73 3.17
CA LYS A 28 9.93 -25.46 3.21
C LYS A 28 10.00 -24.76 4.57
N ASP A 29 11.05 -25.01 5.36
CA ASP A 29 11.29 -24.32 6.64
C ASP A 29 11.67 -22.86 6.40
N GLU A 30 10.79 -21.95 6.81
CA GLU A 30 10.96 -20.50 6.64
C GLU A 30 12.17 -19.95 7.40
N LYS A 31 12.64 -20.63 8.45
CA LYS A 31 13.88 -20.24 9.13
C LYS A 31 15.10 -20.48 8.25
N LEU A 32 15.12 -21.56 7.47
CA LEU A 32 16.16 -21.78 6.46
C LEU A 32 16.08 -20.75 5.34
N TYR A 33 14.86 -20.38 4.93
CA TYR A 33 14.66 -19.33 3.94
C TYR A 33 15.14 -17.96 4.43
N ASN A 34 14.89 -17.63 5.70
CA ASN A 34 15.41 -16.42 6.33
C ASN A 34 16.96 -16.44 6.37
N LEU A 35 17.58 -17.57 6.71
CA LEU A 35 19.05 -17.70 6.67
C LEU A 35 19.61 -17.58 5.25
N TYR A 36 18.89 -18.08 4.25
CA TYR A 36 19.23 -17.88 2.83
C TYR A 36 19.23 -16.40 2.46
N GLY A 37 18.18 -15.65 2.84
CA GLY A 37 18.12 -14.19 2.65
C GLY A 37 19.29 -13.46 3.34
N ILE A 38 19.63 -13.84 4.57
CA ILE A 38 20.79 -13.28 5.29
C ILE A 38 22.11 -13.57 4.55
N ALA A 39 22.26 -14.79 4.01
CA ALA A 39 23.45 -15.18 3.27
C ALA A 39 23.58 -14.38 1.95
N LEU A 40 22.49 -14.22 1.20
CA LEU A 40 22.42 -13.38 0.00
C LEU A 40 22.78 -11.93 0.30
N PHE A 41 22.22 -11.36 1.36
CA PHE A 41 22.51 -9.99 1.78
C PHE A 41 24.02 -9.82 2.09
N LYS A 42 24.62 -10.78 2.82
CA LYS A 42 26.08 -10.78 3.09
C LYS A 42 26.93 -10.94 1.83
N LYS A 43 26.41 -11.62 0.80
CA LYS A 43 27.03 -11.74 -0.53
C LYS A 43 26.84 -10.48 -1.39
N LYS A 44 26.09 -9.49 -0.89
CA LYS A 44 25.68 -8.27 -1.61
C LYS A 44 24.71 -8.52 -2.78
N MET A 45 24.03 -9.66 -2.77
CA MET A 45 22.94 -9.98 -3.68
C MET A 45 21.64 -9.37 -3.11
N TYR A 46 21.56 -8.04 -3.15
CA TYR A 46 20.56 -7.28 -2.41
C TYR A 46 19.15 -7.43 -2.99
N ASP A 47 19.02 -7.53 -4.30
CA ASP A 47 17.73 -7.74 -4.96
C ASP A 47 17.11 -9.09 -4.60
N GLU A 48 17.92 -10.16 -4.61
CA GLU A 48 17.48 -11.50 -4.22
C GLU A 48 17.19 -11.57 -2.72
N ALA A 49 18.00 -10.93 -1.89
CA ALA A 49 17.74 -10.81 -0.46
C ALA A 49 16.41 -10.08 -0.20
N ALA A 50 16.17 -8.96 -0.90
CA ALA A 50 14.93 -8.20 -0.80
C ALA A 50 13.71 -9.06 -1.19
N ARG A 51 13.82 -9.88 -2.24
CA ARG A 51 12.76 -10.82 -2.62
C ARG A 51 12.46 -11.83 -1.51
N VAL A 52 13.49 -12.47 -0.95
CA VAL A 52 13.34 -13.46 0.13
C VAL A 52 12.69 -12.84 1.37
N PHE A 53 13.18 -11.68 1.80
CA PHE A 53 12.64 -11.02 2.99
C PHE A 53 11.25 -10.41 2.73
N GLY A 54 10.97 -9.93 1.53
CA GLY A 54 9.64 -9.48 1.12
C GLY A 54 8.62 -10.62 1.18
N GLU A 55 8.96 -11.79 0.62
CA GLU A 55 8.11 -12.99 0.70
C GLU A 55 7.86 -13.41 2.16
N LEU A 56 8.89 -13.41 3.02
CA LEU A 56 8.75 -13.74 4.44
C LEU A 56 7.92 -12.69 5.20
N TYR A 57 8.18 -11.40 4.97
CA TYR A 57 7.44 -10.31 5.60
C TYR A 57 5.96 -10.30 5.16
N SER A 58 5.70 -10.65 3.90
CA SER A 58 4.33 -10.80 3.38
C SER A 58 3.54 -11.91 4.07
N LYS A 59 4.17 -12.85 4.79
CA LYS A 59 3.48 -13.88 5.57
C LYS A 59 3.43 -13.56 7.06
N HIS A 60 4.36 -12.75 7.53
CA HIS A 60 4.55 -12.38 8.93
C HIS A 60 4.68 -10.86 9.06
N PRO A 61 3.63 -10.08 8.72
CA PRO A 61 3.68 -8.61 8.72
C PRO A 61 3.91 -8.01 10.11
N GLU A 62 3.70 -8.79 11.18
CA GLU A 62 3.99 -8.45 12.57
C GLU A 62 5.46 -8.63 12.96
N ASN A 63 6.28 -9.23 12.10
CA ASN A 63 7.68 -9.48 12.41
C ASN A 63 8.57 -8.29 12.01
N GLU A 64 8.81 -7.41 12.99
CA GLU A 64 9.67 -6.23 12.86
C GLU A 64 11.05 -6.54 12.23
N LYS A 65 11.65 -7.71 12.54
CA LYS A 65 12.98 -8.07 12.01
C LYS A 65 12.95 -8.39 10.52
N LEU A 66 11.88 -9.02 10.05
CA LEU A 66 11.70 -9.31 8.61
C LEU A 66 11.47 -8.02 7.83
N LEU A 67 10.65 -7.12 8.37
CA LEU A 67 10.48 -5.77 7.84
C LEU A 67 11.83 -5.04 7.73
N ALA A 68 12.61 -5.03 8.82
CA ALA A 68 13.90 -4.34 8.85
C ALA A 68 14.89 -4.93 7.82
N ASN A 69 14.96 -6.25 7.70
CA ASN A 69 15.81 -6.92 6.71
C ASN A 69 15.36 -6.64 5.27
N TYR A 70 14.05 -6.64 5.02
CA TYR A 70 13.49 -6.34 3.71
C TYR A 70 13.81 -4.89 3.29
N ALA A 71 13.49 -3.94 4.17
CA ALA A 71 13.80 -2.53 3.96
C ALA A 71 15.29 -2.28 3.75
N GLN A 72 16.16 -2.84 4.59
CA GLN A 72 17.61 -2.69 4.43
C GLN A 72 18.09 -3.27 3.08
N SER A 73 17.55 -4.41 2.66
CA SER A 73 17.90 -5.01 1.37
C SER A 73 17.48 -4.13 0.19
N LEU A 74 16.30 -3.52 0.25
CA LEU A 74 15.85 -2.56 -0.76
C LEU A 74 16.73 -1.29 -0.79
N ILE A 75 17.11 -0.76 0.37
CA ILE A 75 18.01 0.40 0.49
C ILE A 75 19.35 0.10 -0.18
N GLU A 76 19.96 -1.06 0.10
CA GLU A 76 21.25 -1.43 -0.50
C GLU A 76 21.15 -1.82 -1.97
N ALA A 77 19.99 -2.30 -2.43
CA ALA A 77 19.69 -2.48 -3.86
C ALA A 77 19.46 -1.13 -4.60
N GLY A 78 19.50 0.01 -3.91
CA GLY A 78 19.22 1.32 -4.49
C GLY A 78 17.73 1.61 -4.70
N LYS A 79 16.84 0.71 -4.29
CA LYS A 79 15.38 0.84 -4.38
C LYS A 79 14.80 1.66 -3.22
N VAL A 80 15.38 2.84 -3.00
CA VAL A 80 15.11 3.68 -1.82
C VAL A 80 13.64 4.09 -1.72
N GLN A 81 12.97 4.35 -2.85
CA GLN A 81 11.55 4.73 -2.84
C GLN A 81 10.63 3.58 -2.40
N GLU A 82 10.98 2.34 -2.76
CA GLU A 82 10.23 1.14 -2.33
C GLU A 82 10.48 0.86 -0.85
N ALA A 83 11.74 1.00 -0.41
CA ALA A 83 12.10 0.88 1.00
C ALA A 83 11.35 1.91 1.86
N GLU A 84 11.35 3.18 1.45
CA GLU A 84 10.69 4.27 2.16
C GLU A 84 9.20 3.96 2.40
N ARG A 85 8.50 3.46 1.38
CA ARG A 85 7.09 3.07 1.50
C ARG A 85 6.89 2.05 2.62
N ILE A 86 7.61 0.93 2.54
CA ILE A 86 7.46 -0.19 3.47
C ILE A 86 7.91 0.19 4.88
N VAL A 87 8.99 0.96 5.04
CA VAL A 87 9.47 1.41 6.35
C VAL A 87 8.47 2.37 7.01
N ARG A 88 7.81 3.24 6.24
CA ARG A 88 6.77 4.14 6.77
C ARG A 88 5.53 3.40 7.25
N GLU A 89 5.07 2.41 6.49
CA GLU A 89 4.02 1.47 6.94
C GLU A 89 4.46 0.76 8.22
N GLY A 90 5.71 0.27 8.24
CA GLY A 90 6.35 -0.34 9.38
C GLY A 90 6.44 0.53 10.64
N ALA A 91 6.75 1.82 10.49
CA ALA A 91 6.83 2.77 11.61
C ALA A 91 5.46 2.99 12.28
N MET A 92 4.35 2.74 11.58
CA MET A 92 3.01 2.73 12.19
C MET A 92 2.78 1.45 13.01
N LEU A 93 3.24 0.32 12.48
CA LEU A 93 3.11 -0.98 13.13
C LEU A 93 4.00 -1.08 14.39
N PHE A 94 5.23 -0.55 14.29
CA PHE A 94 6.30 -0.64 15.29
C PHE A 94 6.84 0.76 15.67
N PRO A 95 6.00 1.64 16.26
CA PRO A 95 6.38 3.04 16.50
C PRO A 95 7.55 3.22 17.49
N GLU A 96 7.79 2.23 18.33
CA GLU A 96 8.88 2.23 19.33
C GLU A 96 10.16 1.54 18.82
N SER A 97 10.17 1.03 17.59
CA SER A 97 11.36 0.36 17.04
C SER A 97 12.38 1.37 16.59
N SER A 98 13.47 1.50 17.35
CA SER A 98 14.63 2.29 16.95
C SER A 98 15.17 1.85 15.59
N LYS A 99 15.14 0.54 15.29
CA LYS A 99 15.67 0.02 14.03
C LYS A 99 14.83 0.46 12.83
N ILE A 100 13.50 0.48 12.95
CA ILE A 100 12.61 0.96 11.89
C ILE A 100 12.77 2.47 11.70
N LEU A 101 12.88 3.23 12.79
CA LEU A 101 13.11 4.68 12.73
C LEU A 101 14.47 5.03 12.10
N GLU A 102 15.53 4.28 12.41
CA GLU A 102 16.84 4.41 11.76
C GLU A 102 16.77 4.15 10.25
N LEU A 103 16.06 3.10 9.84
CA LEU A 103 15.86 2.80 8.41
C LEU A 103 15.08 3.89 7.69
N LEU A 104 14.14 4.53 8.39
CA LEU A 104 13.36 5.65 7.84
C LEU A 104 14.26 6.86 7.59
N ALA A 105 15.05 7.24 8.60
CA ALA A 105 16.02 8.31 8.49
C ALA A 105 17.05 8.05 7.38
N GLU A 106 17.50 6.81 7.22
CA GLU A 106 18.40 6.43 6.13
C GLU A 106 17.75 6.56 4.75
N CYS A 107 16.48 6.18 4.60
CA CYS A 107 15.74 6.38 3.35
C CYS A 107 15.64 7.87 2.99
N GLU A 108 15.30 8.71 3.97
CA GLU A 108 15.19 10.16 3.81
C GLU A 108 16.53 10.78 3.41
N ARG A 109 17.61 10.39 4.09
CA ARG A 109 18.97 10.84 3.79
C ARG A 109 19.40 10.48 2.38
N ARG A 110 19.21 9.22 1.96
CA ARG A 110 19.58 8.79 0.59
C ARG A 110 18.77 9.50 -0.48
N LYS A 111 17.51 9.84 -0.19
CA LYS A 111 16.64 10.60 -1.10
C LYS A 111 17.08 12.06 -1.24
N GLY A 112 17.45 12.72 -0.14
CA GLY A 112 18.00 14.08 -0.16
C GLY A 112 19.25 14.17 -1.04
N ILE A 113 20.20 13.26 -0.85
CA ILE A 113 21.42 13.19 -1.68
C ILE A 113 21.08 12.98 -3.16
N ALA A 114 20.08 12.15 -3.47
CA ALA A 114 19.66 11.92 -4.85
C ALA A 114 18.96 13.14 -5.48
N GLN A 115 18.33 14.00 -4.68
CA GLN A 115 17.74 15.26 -5.15
C GLN A 115 18.81 16.30 -5.41
N GLU A 116 19.74 16.49 -4.47
CA GLU A 116 20.88 17.40 -4.62
C GLU A 116 21.70 17.07 -5.87
N LYS A 117 21.99 15.79 -6.11
CA LYS A 117 22.70 15.36 -7.33
C LYS A 117 21.93 15.66 -8.61
N LYS A 118 20.59 15.58 -8.59
CA LYS A 118 19.78 15.91 -9.77
C LYS A 118 19.77 17.39 -10.04
N GLU A 119 19.71 18.22 -8.99
CA GLU A 119 19.81 19.67 -9.10
C GLU A 119 21.19 20.07 -9.64
N GLU A 120 22.28 19.49 -9.12
CA GLU A 120 23.64 19.75 -9.62
C GLU A 120 23.84 19.34 -11.09
N ILE A 121 23.25 18.21 -11.53
CA ILE A 121 23.28 17.79 -12.94
C ILE A 121 22.47 18.75 -13.79
N SER A 122 21.27 19.14 -13.35
CA SER A 122 20.42 20.09 -14.07
C SER A 122 21.08 21.47 -14.21
N GLU A 123 21.82 21.94 -13.20
CA GLU A 123 22.56 23.20 -13.27
C GLU A 123 23.75 23.11 -14.24
N LYS A 124 24.44 21.96 -14.29
CA LYS A 124 25.53 21.73 -15.25
C LYS A 124 25.03 21.64 -16.70
N GLU A 125 23.95 20.89 -16.94
CA GLU A 125 23.32 20.78 -18.25
C GLU A 125 22.82 22.15 -18.74
N ALA A 126 22.18 22.94 -17.86
CA ALA A 126 21.76 24.30 -18.20
C ALA A 126 22.94 25.25 -18.48
N PHE A 127 24.09 25.04 -17.84
CA PHE A 127 25.30 25.82 -18.11
C PHE A 127 25.97 25.41 -19.43
N GLU A 128 26.00 24.11 -19.76
CA GLU A 128 26.49 23.59 -21.04
C GLU A 128 25.66 24.11 -22.22
N ASP A 129 24.32 24.10 -22.11
CA ASP A 129 23.41 24.66 -23.12
C ASP A 129 23.67 26.17 -23.36
N ILE A 130 23.99 26.93 -22.30
CA ILE A 130 24.33 28.36 -22.44
C ILE A 130 25.68 28.55 -23.14
N THR A 131 26.68 27.72 -22.84
CA THR A 131 27.98 27.80 -23.51
C THR A 131 27.92 27.41 -24.99
N GLU A 132 27.15 26.38 -25.35
CA GLU A 132 26.95 25.99 -26.76
C GLU A 132 26.26 27.10 -27.56
N ILE A 133 25.29 27.81 -26.97
CA ILE A 133 24.68 28.99 -27.62
C ILE A 133 25.70 30.11 -27.83
N SER A 134 26.60 30.35 -26.86
CA SER A 134 27.61 31.40 -26.97
C SER A 134 28.75 31.09 -27.96
N GLU A 135 29.04 29.82 -28.23
CA GLU A 135 30.05 29.41 -29.21
C GLU A 135 29.52 29.43 -30.66
N VAL A 136 28.20 29.41 -30.85
CA VAL A 136 27.56 29.52 -32.18
C VAL A 136 27.38 30.99 -32.62
N GLU A 137 27.46 31.96 -31.70
CA GLU A 137 27.33 33.39 -32.00
C GLU A 137 28.61 34.06 -32.54
N ASP A 138 29.73 33.34 -32.68
CA ASP A 138 31.01 33.85 -33.19
C ASP A 138 31.23 33.63 -34.72
N GLU A 139 30.23 33.18 -35.48
CA GLU A 139 30.27 33.29 -36.96
C GLU A 139 29.75 34.67 -37.41
N GLU A 140 30.68 35.50 -37.91
CA GLU A 140 30.49 36.88 -38.38
C GLU A 140 29.15 37.17 -39.08
N MET A 141 28.22 37.85 -38.39
CA MET A 141 27.07 38.50 -39.01
C MET A 141 27.42 39.96 -39.35
N THR A 142 27.54 40.26 -40.65
CA THR A 142 27.49 41.63 -41.16
C THR A 142 26.12 42.26 -40.89
N PRO A 143 26.03 43.56 -40.57
CA PRO A 143 24.79 44.16 -40.11
C PRO A 143 23.87 44.50 -41.30
N GLU A 144 22.76 43.77 -41.42
CA GLU A 144 21.58 44.29 -42.11
C GLU A 144 20.42 44.47 -41.11
N GLU A 145 19.71 45.55 -41.33
CA GLU A 145 18.80 46.24 -40.42
C GLU A 145 17.48 45.49 -40.20
N GLY A 146 16.96 45.49 -38.97
CA GLY A 146 15.51 45.37 -38.70
C GLY A 146 15.02 44.19 -37.86
N MET A 147 14.79 44.46 -36.57
CA MET A 147 13.85 43.82 -35.62
C MET A 147 12.54 43.27 -36.24
N THR A 148 11.82 42.22 -35.80
CA THR A 148 11.82 41.27 -34.64
C THR A 148 10.83 40.12 -35.00
N PRO A 149 11.07 38.83 -34.69
CA PRO A 149 10.08 37.77 -34.91
C PRO A 149 9.31 37.42 -33.61
N ALA A 150 8.64 38.41 -33.02
CA ALA A 150 7.69 38.18 -31.92
C ALA A 150 6.25 37.92 -32.42
N ASP A 151 5.96 38.18 -33.70
CA ASP A 151 4.62 38.09 -34.27
C ASP A 151 4.34 36.74 -34.98
N GLU A 152 5.36 35.98 -35.40
CA GLU A 152 5.19 34.65 -36.03
C GLU A 152 4.82 33.53 -35.04
N LEU A 153 5.01 33.75 -33.74
CA LEU A 153 4.67 32.78 -32.69
C LEU A 153 3.21 32.87 -32.22
N LEU A 154 2.54 34.00 -32.47
CA LEU A 154 1.15 34.21 -32.07
C LEU A 154 0.15 33.62 -33.08
N GLU A 155 0.44 33.65 -34.38
CA GLU A 155 -0.41 33.04 -35.42
C GLU A 155 -0.50 31.50 -35.30
N LYS A 156 0.59 30.84 -34.86
CA LYS A 156 0.60 29.37 -34.68
C LYS A 156 -0.14 28.88 -33.44
N ILE A 157 -0.41 29.75 -32.46
CA ILE A 157 -1.15 29.38 -31.23
C ILE A 157 -2.66 29.43 -31.44
N GLU A 158 -3.14 30.21 -32.41
CA GLU A 158 -4.57 30.35 -32.73
C GLU A 158 -5.08 29.24 -33.64
N GLU A 159 -4.26 28.73 -34.57
CA GLU A 159 -4.61 27.62 -35.47
C GLU A 159 -4.85 26.29 -34.70
N ILE A 160 -4.19 26.08 -33.57
CA ILE A 160 -4.33 24.87 -32.74
C ILE A 160 -5.60 24.91 -31.87
N LYS A 161 -6.22 26.09 -31.67
CA LYS A 161 -7.44 26.22 -30.85
C LYS A 161 -8.72 25.90 -31.64
N GLU A 162 -8.75 26.08 -32.96
CA GLU A 162 -9.93 25.79 -33.79
C GLU A 162 -10.13 24.28 -34.05
N ASP A 163 -9.06 23.47 -34.02
CA ASP A 163 -9.16 22.00 -34.22
C ASP A 163 -9.74 21.25 -33.01
N ILE A 164 -9.75 21.85 -31.82
CA ILE A 164 -10.24 21.19 -30.59
C ILE A 164 -11.75 21.38 -30.39
N GLU A 165 -12.40 22.32 -31.08
CA GLU A 165 -13.82 22.62 -30.92
C GLU A 165 -14.78 21.89 -31.89
N SER A 166 -14.26 21.15 -32.89
CA SER A 166 -15.09 20.52 -33.93
C SER A 166 -15.45 19.03 -33.71
N GLU A 167 -14.92 18.34 -32.68
CA GLU A 167 -15.21 16.91 -32.44
C GLU A 167 -16.21 16.59 -31.29
N LYS A 168 -16.95 17.59 -30.78
CA LYS A 168 -18.10 17.33 -29.90
C LYS A 168 -19.35 17.94 -30.52
N ILE A 169 -20.21 17.09 -31.09
CA ILE A 169 -21.69 17.06 -30.94
C ILE A 169 -22.26 16.17 -32.06
N GLN A 170 -22.89 15.05 -31.67
CA GLN A 170 -24.03 14.32 -32.27
C GLN A 170 -23.94 12.85 -31.80
N GLY A 171 -24.94 12.17 -31.22
CA GLY A 171 -26.31 12.52 -30.85
C GLY A 171 -26.97 11.30 -30.17
N GLU A 172 -27.84 11.61 -29.20
CA GLU A 172 -29.14 11.01 -28.82
C GLU A 172 -29.41 9.49 -28.64
N LYS A 173 -29.82 9.18 -27.39
CA LYS A 173 -30.99 8.41 -26.89
C LYS A 173 -31.62 7.26 -27.71
N ALA A 174 -31.74 6.09 -27.04
CA ALA A 174 -32.95 5.24 -27.07
C ALA A 174 -33.16 4.48 -25.74
N LYS A 175 -34.42 4.34 -25.30
CA LYS A 175 -34.88 3.77 -24.01
C LYS A 175 -35.46 2.35 -24.18
N LYS A 176 -35.15 1.48 -23.19
CA LYS A 176 -35.94 0.39 -22.53
C LYS A 176 -36.35 -0.86 -23.37
N PRO A 177 -36.61 -2.04 -22.74
CA PRO A 177 -37.02 -2.24 -21.34
C PRO A 177 -36.27 -3.31 -20.51
N GLU A 178 -36.63 -3.29 -19.24
CA GLU A 178 -36.19 -4.11 -18.10
C GLU A 178 -36.58 -5.59 -18.21
N LYS A 179 -35.72 -6.47 -17.68
CA LYS A 179 -36.14 -7.71 -17.01
C LYS A 179 -35.39 -7.84 -15.70
N LYS A 180 -36.17 -7.75 -14.60
CA LYS A 180 -35.78 -8.12 -13.25
C LYS A 180 -35.48 -9.62 -13.20
N ILE A 181 -34.33 -9.98 -12.64
CA ILE A 181 -34.12 -11.28 -12.02
C ILE A 181 -33.61 -10.95 -10.62
N GLU A 182 -34.47 -11.19 -9.64
CA GLU A 182 -34.13 -11.18 -8.22
C GLU A 182 -33.16 -12.34 -7.97
N ILE A 183 -31.95 -12.03 -7.50
CA ILE A 183 -31.04 -13.01 -6.93
C ILE A 183 -30.99 -12.63 -5.45
N GLU A 184 -31.50 -13.53 -4.61
CA GLU A 184 -31.54 -13.38 -3.16
C GLU A 184 -30.11 -13.30 -2.61
N ASP A 185 -29.84 -12.27 -1.81
CA ASP A 185 -28.58 -12.08 -1.11
C ASP A 185 -28.40 -13.18 -0.03
N GLU A 186 -27.70 -14.27 -0.36
CA GLU A 186 -27.29 -15.26 0.64
C GLU A 186 -26.14 -14.72 1.51
N LYS A 187 -26.46 -14.54 2.80
CA LYS A 187 -25.61 -13.97 3.85
C LYS A 187 -24.40 -14.86 4.15
N ILE A 188 -23.22 -14.25 4.19
CA ILE A 188 -21.99 -14.82 4.78
C ILE A 188 -22.27 -15.18 6.25
N SER A 189 -22.30 -16.48 6.58
CA SER A 189 -22.55 -16.98 7.92
C SER A 189 -21.24 -17.12 8.71
N PHE A 190 -21.19 -16.50 9.88
CA PHE A 190 -20.11 -16.63 10.86
C PHE A 190 -20.61 -17.52 12.00
N GLU A 191 -19.95 -18.64 12.28
CA GLU A 191 -20.35 -19.48 13.43
C GLU A 191 -20.25 -18.70 14.75
N GLN A 192 -21.26 -18.87 15.60
CA GLN A 192 -21.47 -18.17 16.86
C GLN A 192 -20.96 -19.01 18.05
N SER A 193 -20.29 -18.36 19.00
CA SER A 193 -20.08 -18.84 20.37
C SER A 193 -19.96 -17.60 21.29
N PRO A 194 -20.41 -17.70 22.55
CA PRO A 194 -21.60 -17.07 23.11
C PRO A 194 -21.53 -15.54 23.25
N GLU A 195 -22.72 -14.94 23.27
CA GLU A 195 -23.03 -13.51 23.21
C GLU A 195 -22.37 -12.64 24.29
N LEU A 196 -21.74 -11.54 23.85
CA LEU A 196 -21.39 -10.39 24.68
C LEU A 196 -21.99 -9.13 24.03
N PRO A 197 -22.57 -8.21 24.81
CA PRO A 197 -23.51 -7.19 24.32
C PRO A 197 -22.81 -6.05 23.60
N ASP A 198 -23.37 -5.54 22.49
CA ASP A 198 -23.24 -4.24 21.75
C ASP A 198 -22.03 -3.87 20.85
N GLY A 199 -21.97 -4.39 19.61
CA GLY A 199 -21.10 -3.82 18.55
C GLY A 199 -19.61 -4.20 18.63
N PHE A 200 -19.32 -5.36 19.22
CA PHE A 200 -17.98 -5.71 19.70
C PHE A 200 -17.10 -6.47 18.69
N LEU A 201 -16.00 -5.79 18.36
CA LEU A 201 -14.70 -6.29 17.94
C LEU A 201 -14.44 -7.78 18.29
N ARG A 202 -14.70 -8.70 17.37
CA ARG A 202 -14.32 -10.13 17.54
C ARG A 202 -12.82 -10.26 17.34
N ARG A 203 -12.07 -10.55 18.42
CA ARG A 203 -10.62 -10.70 18.42
C ARG A 203 -10.24 -12.16 18.19
N ALA A 204 -9.45 -12.43 17.15
CA ALA A 204 -8.88 -13.75 16.94
C ALA A 204 -7.51 -13.65 16.26
N ARG A 205 -6.67 -14.68 16.45
CA ARG A 205 -5.46 -14.87 15.62
C ARG A 205 -5.77 -15.53 14.28
N ILE A 206 -6.93 -16.16 14.20
CA ILE A 206 -7.43 -16.87 13.03
C ILE A 206 -8.84 -16.37 12.76
N ALA A 207 -9.09 -15.95 11.53
CA ALA A 207 -10.42 -15.63 11.04
C ALA A 207 -10.81 -16.66 9.99
N GLU A 208 -11.90 -17.39 10.26
CA GLU A 208 -12.44 -18.39 9.35
C GLU A 208 -13.64 -17.79 8.61
N LEU A 209 -13.60 -17.84 7.28
CA LEU A 209 -14.66 -17.34 6.41
C LEU A 209 -15.21 -18.49 5.58
N ASN A 210 -16.52 -18.68 5.68
CA ASN A 210 -17.26 -19.68 4.92
C ASN A 210 -17.98 -19.00 3.76
N LEU A 211 -17.47 -19.19 2.55
CA LEU A 211 -18.06 -18.70 1.32
C LEU A 211 -18.98 -19.79 0.77
N MET A 212 -20.27 -19.61 0.98
CA MET A 212 -21.35 -20.52 0.58
C MET A 212 -22.23 -19.83 -0.47
N GLY A 213 -22.69 -20.58 -1.47
CA GLY A 213 -23.31 -19.98 -2.66
C GLY A 213 -22.29 -19.15 -3.46
N GLU A 214 -22.67 -18.57 -4.60
CA GLU A 214 -21.78 -17.69 -5.37
C GLU A 214 -21.46 -16.40 -4.59
N SER A 215 -20.48 -16.46 -3.69
CA SER A 215 -20.11 -15.39 -2.77
C SER A 215 -18.67 -14.96 -2.96
N ASP A 216 -18.44 -13.65 -2.85
CA ASP A 216 -17.11 -13.04 -3.00
C ASP A 216 -16.63 -12.50 -1.64
N PHE A 217 -15.32 -12.48 -1.42
CA PHE A 217 -14.68 -11.76 -0.32
C PHE A 217 -13.37 -11.13 -0.79
N ILE A 218 -13.08 -9.90 -0.35
CA ILE A 218 -11.83 -9.21 -0.69
C ILE A 218 -10.91 -9.23 0.52
N ALA A 219 -9.70 -9.74 0.36
CA ALA A 219 -8.71 -9.85 1.44
C ALA A 219 -7.30 -9.55 0.92
N ARG A 220 -6.41 -9.05 1.78
CA ARG A 220 -4.98 -9.04 1.46
C ARG A 220 -4.45 -10.45 1.41
N SER A 221 -3.69 -10.75 0.37
CA SER A 221 -3.05 -12.05 0.17
C SER A 221 -2.14 -12.43 1.35
N THR A 222 -1.48 -11.43 1.94
CA THR A 222 -0.59 -11.55 3.12
C THR A 222 -1.23 -12.27 4.30
N PHE A 223 -2.52 -12.06 4.53
CA PHE A 223 -3.21 -12.64 5.68
C PHE A 223 -3.85 -13.99 5.38
N ILE A 224 -3.85 -14.46 4.12
CA ILE A 224 -4.47 -15.72 3.74
C ILE A 224 -3.53 -16.87 4.11
N LEU A 225 -3.94 -17.67 5.09
CA LEU A 225 -3.24 -18.89 5.49
C LEU A 225 -3.59 -20.06 4.55
N SER A 226 -4.88 -20.23 4.25
CA SER A 226 -5.34 -21.26 3.32
C SER A 226 -6.67 -20.90 2.67
N ILE A 227 -6.91 -21.48 1.50
CA ILE A 227 -8.22 -21.52 0.86
C ILE A 227 -8.46 -22.97 0.45
N SER A 228 -9.62 -23.52 0.77
CA SER A 228 -10.01 -24.87 0.40
C SER A 228 -11.43 -24.91 -0.16
N GLY A 229 -11.77 -25.94 -0.93
CA GLY A 229 -13.07 -26.09 -1.58
C GLY A 229 -13.10 -25.55 -3.01
N LEU A 230 -14.28 -25.11 -3.48
CA LEU A 230 -14.49 -24.61 -4.84
C LEU A 230 -14.37 -23.08 -4.90
N TYR A 231 -13.25 -22.58 -5.43
CA TYR A 231 -12.97 -21.15 -5.47
C TYR A 231 -12.19 -20.68 -6.71
N LYS A 232 -12.24 -19.37 -6.96
CA LYS A 232 -11.36 -18.63 -7.89
C LYS A 232 -10.82 -17.39 -7.20
N VAL A 233 -9.57 -17.02 -7.51
CA VAL A 233 -8.91 -15.84 -6.94
C VAL A 233 -8.59 -14.87 -8.07
N PHE A 234 -8.91 -13.60 -7.87
CA PHE A 234 -8.69 -12.53 -8.84
C PHE A 234 -7.89 -11.39 -8.21
N PRO A 235 -6.88 -10.82 -8.90
CA PRO A 235 -6.18 -9.64 -8.40
C PRO A 235 -7.12 -8.43 -8.36
N VAL A 236 -7.01 -7.60 -7.32
CA VAL A 236 -7.81 -6.39 -7.17
C VAL A 236 -6.96 -5.18 -7.55
N LYS A 237 -7.51 -4.32 -8.42
CA LYS A 237 -6.85 -3.09 -8.87
C LYS A 237 -7.10 -1.93 -7.91
N GLU A 238 -6.11 -1.06 -7.78
CA GLU A 238 -6.26 0.17 -7.03
C GLU A 238 -7.34 1.07 -7.68
N ARG A 239 -8.14 1.75 -6.85
CA ARG A 239 -9.15 2.71 -7.30
C ARG A 239 -8.85 4.07 -6.69
N GLN A 240 -8.86 5.12 -7.48
CA GLN A 240 -8.72 6.49 -6.99
C GLN A 240 -9.77 7.38 -7.65
N ARG A 241 -10.57 8.10 -6.86
CA ARG A 241 -11.70 8.92 -7.35
C ARG A 241 -12.60 8.12 -8.30
N ASP A 242 -12.96 6.90 -7.89
CA ASP A 242 -13.76 5.91 -8.61
C ASP A 242 -13.17 5.43 -9.95
N LYS A 243 -11.93 5.80 -10.28
CA LYS A 243 -11.21 5.33 -11.47
C LYS A 243 -10.27 4.19 -11.13
N ILE A 244 -10.33 3.11 -11.92
CA ILE A 244 -9.40 1.98 -11.82
C ILE A 244 -8.01 2.42 -12.29
N LYS A 245 -6.98 2.05 -11.52
CA LYS A 245 -5.57 2.27 -11.84
C LYS A 245 -4.90 0.96 -12.25
N ASN A 246 -3.73 1.07 -12.88
CA ASN A 246 -2.97 -0.10 -13.32
C ASN A 246 -2.34 -0.88 -12.16
N ASN A 247 -2.09 -0.22 -11.03
CA ASN A 247 -1.50 -0.80 -9.85
C ASN A 247 -2.45 -1.79 -9.14
N LEU A 248 -1.86 -2.75 -8.42
CA LEU A 248 -2.60 -3.60 -7.51
C LEU A 248 -2.99 -2.80 -6.26
N PHE A 249 -4.21 -3.02 -5.77
CA PHE A 249 -4.63 -2.43 -4.51
C PHE A 249 -3.80 -3.02 -3.37
N GLY A 250 -3.24 -2.18 -2.48
CA GLY A 250 -2.31 -2.59 -1.41
C GLY A 250 -0.85 -2.77 -1.85
N GLY A 251 -0.51 -2.46 -3.10
CA GLY A 251 0.83 -2.65 -3.65
C GLY A 251 1.13 -4.10 -4.05
N LYS A 252 2.40 -4.41 -4.38
CA LYS A 252 2.80 -5.75 -4.86
C LYS A 252 2.84 -6.79 -3.73
N GLU A 253 3.50 -6.48 -2.62
CA GLU A 253 3.74 -7.44 -1.53
C GLU A 253 2.54 -7.63 -0.59
N HIS A 254 1.68 -6.62 -0.48
CA HIS A 254 0.48 -6.64 0.38
C HIS A 254 -0.82 -6.50 -0.45
N SER A 255 -0.81 -7.08 -1.65
CA SER A 255 -1.90 -6.93 -2.61
C SER A 255 -3.23 -7.49 -2.10
N PHE A 256 -4.33 -6.85 -2.45
CA PHE A 256 -5.66 -7.42 -2.26
C PHE A 256 -6.03 -8.35 -3.41
N VAL A 257 -6.70 -9.44 -3.03
CA VAL A 257 -7.32 -10.40 -3.93
C VAL A 257 -8.81 -10.54 -3.62
N ARG A 258 -9.60 -10.76 -4.67
CA ARG A 258 -11.00 -11.14 -4.56
C ARG A 258 -11.11 -12.65 -4.69
N ILE A 259 -11.61 -13.29 -3.66
CA ILE A 259 -11.85 -14.71 -3.58
C ILE A 259 -13.34 -14.91 -3.87
N ARG A 260 -13.65 -15.61 -4.97
CA ARG A 260 -15.00 -16.06 -5.30
C ARG A 260 -15.13 -17.51 -4.90
N GLY A 261 -15.97 -17.82 -3.92
CA GLY A 261 -16.26 -19.18 -3.48
C GLY A 261 -17.69 -19.58 -3.84
N GLU A 262 -17.92 -20.88 -4.03
CA GLU A 262 -19.26 -21.48 -4.03
C GLU A 262 -19.48 -22.33 -2.77
N ARG A 263 -18.43 -23.06 -2.39
CA ARG A 263 -18.30 -23.84 -1.17
C ARG A 263 -16.83 -23.80 -0.76
N ALA A 264 -16.36 -22.63 -0.37
CA ALA A 264 -14.96 -22.38 -0.07
C ALA A 264 -14.76 -21.94 1.38
N PHE A 265 -13.69 -22.43 1.99
CA PHE A 265 -13.28 -22.08 3.33
C PHE A 265 -11.97 -21.30 3.25
N VAL A 266 -11.99 -20.05 3.69
CA VAL A 266 -10.82 -19.17 3.71
C VAL A 266 -10.39 -19.01 5.16
N ILE A 267 -9.13 -19.34 5.44
CA ILE A 267 -8.52 -19.12 6.76
C ILE A 267 -7.57 -17.95 6.62
N LEU A 268 -7.83 -16.89 7.40
CA LEU A 268 -6.95 -15.75 7.54
C LEU A 268 -6.21 -15.82 8.88
N SER A 269 -4.96 -15.37 8.94
CA SER A 269 -4.22 -15.25 10.20
C SER A 269 -3.49 -13.92 10.29
N ALA A 270 -3.60 -13.28 11.45
CA ALA A 270 -2.83 -12.08 11.79
C ALA A 270 -2.70 -11.94 13.31
N GLU A 271 -1.73 -11.18 13.76
CA GLU A 271 -1.58 -10.83 15.16
C GLU A 271 -2.66 -9.82 15.59
N TYR A 272 -3.81 -10.35 16.03
CA TYR A 272 -5.04 -9.66 16.44
C TYR A 272 -5.89 -9.12 15.28
N ILE A 273 -6.69 -10.00 14.66
CA ILE A 273 -7.74 -9.63 13.70
C ILE A 273 -9.01 -9.22 14.44
N SER A 274 -9.70 -8.23 13.88
CA SER A 274 -10.91 -7.62 14.40
C SER A 274 -11.96 -7.46 13.30
N PHE A 275 -13.16 -7.98 13.55
CA PHE A 275 -14.31 -7.77 12.67
C PHE A 275 -15.07 -6.51 13.08
N LEU A 276 -15.37 -5.66 12.10
CA LEU A 276 -16.12 -4.43 12.22
C LEU A 276 -17.32 -4.48 11.29
N ASP A 277 -18.50 -4.23 11.81
CA ASP A 277 -19.72 -4.07 11.00
C ASP A 277 -19.93 -2.57 10.70
N ILE A 278 -19.98 -2.20 9.42
CA ILE A 278 -20.11 -0.81 8.98
C ILE A 278 -21.52 -0.45 8.49
N SER A 279 -22.54 -1.21 8.89
CA SER A 279 -23.92 -1.05 8.38
C SER A 279 -24.63 0.25 8.76
N GLU A 280 -24.18 0.99 9.79
CA GLU A 280 -24.92 2.17 10.28
C GLU A 280 -24.49 3.49 9.61
N LEU A 281 -23.33 3.56 8.93
CA LEU A 281 -22.75 4.83 8.47
C LEU A 281 -22.32 4.84 7.00
N LYS A 282 -22.40 6.04 6.40
CA LYS A 282 -22.16 6.27 4.96
C LYS A 282 -20.70 6.07 4.51
N SER A 283 -19.72 6.16 5.41
CA SER A 283 -18.29 6.07 5.06
C SER A 283 -17.43 5.61 6.25
N PHE A 284 -16.47 4.74 5.95
CA PHE A 284 -15.45 4.23 6.86
C PHE A 284 -14.07 4.50 6.25
N TYR A 285 -13.21 5.19 6.97
CA TYR A 285 -11.85 5.49 6.53
C TYR A 285 -10.86 4.70 7.36
N VAL A 286 -9.94 4.00 6.73
CA VAL A 286 -8.93 3.17 7.41
C VAL A 286 -7.57 3.43 6.80
N LEU A 287 -6.52 3.48 7.63
CA LEU A 287 -5.17 3.50 7.09
C LEU A 287 -4.90 2.16 6.40
N ASP A 288 -4.41 2.20 5.17
CA ASP A 288 -4.13 1.02 4.36
C ASP A 288 -3.40 -0.07 5.16
N PRO A 289 -2.34 0.21 5.94
CA PRO A 289 -1.60 -0.81 6.68
C PRO A 289 -2.39 -1.60 7.72
N TYR A 290 -3.61 -1.20 8.09
CA TYR A 290 -4.44 -1.93 9.05
C TYR A 290 -5.60 -2.70 8.41
N LEU A 291 -5.90 -2.47 7.14
CA LEU A 291 -7.00 -3.12 6.44
C LEU A 291 -6.61 -4.55 6.05
N VAL A 292 -7.36 -5.55 6.53
CA VAL A 292 -7.15 -6.97 6.20
C VAL A 292 -8.04 -7.39 5.04
N GLY A 293 -9.31 -7.00 5.05
CA GLY A 293 -10.29 -7.43 4.06
C GLY A 293 -11.66 -6.81 4.31
N PHE A 294 -12.58 -7.00 3.38
CA PHE A 294 -13.95 -6.48 3.46
C PHE A 294 -14.88 -7.21 2.50
N GLU A 295 -16.18 -7.11 2.78
CA GLU A 295 -17.23 -7.68 1.93
C GLU A 295 -17.36 -6.93 0.58
N PRO A 296 -17.68 -7.64 -0.51
CA PRO A 296 -17.68 -7.10 -1.87
C PRO A 296 -18.79 -6.06 -2.14
N SER A 297 -19.81 -5.98 -1.28
CA SER A 297 -20.84 -4.93 -1.30
C SER A 297 -20.25 -3.53 -1.06
N ILE A 298 -19.09 -3.46 -0.41
CA ILE A 298 -18.43 -2.22 -0.01
C ILE A 298 -17.60 -1.69 -1.18
N LYS A 299 -17.90 -0.47 -1.62
CA LYS A 299 -17.07 0.27 -2.58
C LYS A 299 -15.84 0.82 -1.86
N TYR A 300 -14.68 0.77 -2.52
CA TYR A 300 -13.44 1.33 -1.97
C TYR A 300 -12.81 2.36 -2.90
N ASN A 301 -12.18 3.36 -2.29
CA ASN A 301 -11.32 4.34 -2.94
C ASN A 301 -10.06 4.56 -2.11
N VAL A 302 -8.91 4.54 -2.77
CA VAL A 302 -7.63 4.91 -2.20
C VAL A 302 -7.45 6.41 -2.33
N ILE A 303 -7.17 7.04 -1.20
CA ILE A 303 -6.84 8.45 -1.06
C ILE A 303 -5.35 8.52 -0.71
N PRO A 304 -4.47 8.73 -1.70
CA PRO A 304 -3.05 8.88 -1.44
C PRO A 304 -2.84 10.09 -0.54
N SER A 305 -2.32 9.86 0.66
CA SER A 305 -2.11 10.92 1.63
C SER A 305 -0.61 11.03 1.91
N LYS A 306 -0.09 12.24 1.75
CA LYS A 306 1.28 12.56 2.16
C LYS A 306 1.20 13.21 3.52
N ILE A 307 1.52 12.44 4.55
CA ILE A 307 1.57 12.92 5.91
C ILE A 307 2.96 13.53 6.13
N LYS A 308 3.04 14.69 6.78
CA LYS A 308 4.31 15.34 7.07
C LYS A 308 5.15 14.42 7.96
N ASP A 309 6.41 14.18 7.61
CA ASP A 309 7.40 13.35 8.35
C ASP A 309 7.08 11.84 8.46
N VAL A 310 5.82 11.43 8.30
CA VAL A 310 5.39 10.04 8.15
C VAL A 310 5.36 9.60 6.69
N GLY A 311 5.27 10.52 5.74
CA GLY A 311 5.37 10.29 4.30
C GLY A 311 4.09 9.74 3.67
N ARG A 312 4.22 8.99 2.57
CA ARG A 312 3.05 8.50 1.83
C ARG A 312 2.41 7.32 2.56
N VAL A 313 1.23 7.55 3.10
CA VAL A 313 0.38 6.52 3.68
C VAL A 313 -0.99 6.69 3.05
N ASP A 314 -1.44 5.63 2.40
CA ASP A 314 -2.71 5.67 1.70
C ASP A 314 -3.85 5.43 2.71
N ILE A 315 -4.93 6.19 2.56
CA ILE A 315 -6.18 6.01 3.31
C ILE A 315 -7.15 5.31 2.38
N VAL A 316 -7.81 4.27 2.87
CA VAL A 316 -8.86 3.58 2.14
C VAL A 316 -10.20 4.09 2.65
N GLU A 317 -10.95 4.76 1.78
CA GLU A 317 -12.34 5.09 2.00
C GLU A 317 -13.20 3.90 1.56
N LEU A 318 -13.99 3.37 2.48
CA LEU A 318 -14.96 2.30 2.29
C LEU A 318 -16.38 2.87 2.39
N LYS A 319 -17.21 2.62 1.38
CA LYS A 319 -18.59 3.13 1.26
C LYS A 319 -19.56 2.00 0.98
N GLY A 320 -20.57 1.85 1.84
CA GLY A 320 -21.59 0.81 1.75
C GLY A 320 -21.75 0.08 3.08
N GLU A 321 -22.60 -0.94 3.07
CA GLU A 321 -22.89 -1.77 4.23
C GLU A 321 -22.17 -3.11 4.09
N GLY A 322 -21.70 -3.63 5.22
CA GLY A 322 -21.02 -4.92 5.28
C GLY A 322 -19.97 -4.99 6.38
N LYS A 323 -19.16 -6.05 6.33
CA LYS A 323 -18.10 -6.31 7.29
C LYS A 323 -16.72 -5.93 6.75
N VAL A 324 -15.93 -5.36 7.64
CA VAL A 324 -14.52 -5.01 7.41
C VAL A 324 -13.67 -5.72 8.45
N LEU A 325 -12.56 -6.28 8.00
CA LEU A 325 -11.54 -6.88 8.87
C LEU A 325 -10.36 -5.93 8.95
N VAL A 326 -9.94 -5.65 10.17
CA VAL A 326 -8.71 -4.90 10.46
C VAL A 326 -7.81 -5.71 11.39
N PHE A 327 -6.51 -5.42 11.39
CA PHE A 327 -5.59 -5.99 12.38
C PHE A 327 -4.88 -4.89 13.17
N SER A 328 -4.38 -5.24 14.35
CA SER A 328 -3.82 -4.28 15.30
C SER A 328 -2.39 -4.59 15.76
N ALA A 329 -1.69 -5.48 15.05
CA ALA A 329 -0.27 -5.81 15.25
C ALA A 329 0.11 -5.96 16.73
N GLY A 330 -0.59 -6.84 17.45
CA GLY A 330 -0.31 -7.09 18.87
C GLY A 330 -1.01 -6.15 19.87
N LYS A 331 -1.55 -5.01 19.43
CA LYS A 331 -2.21 -4.01 20.30
C LYS A 331 -3.71 -4.24 20.41
N LYS A 332 -4.36 -3.74 21.46
CA LYS A 332 -5.82 -3.81 21.57
C LYS A 332 -6.43 -2.68 20.75
N LEU A 333 -7.60 -2.90 20.14
CA LEU A 333 -8.37 -1.80 19.56
C LEU A 333 -9.38 -1.25 20.58
N MET A 334 -9.50 0.06 20.60
CA MET A 334 -10.47 0.81 21.36
C MET A 334 -11.30 1.67 20.41
N ILE A 335 -12.62 1.57 20.53
CA ILE A 335 -13.56 2.40 19.77
C ILE A 335 -14.08 3.49 20.69
N LYS A 336 -13.99 4.75 20.26
CA LYS A 336 -14.50 5.90 21.03
C LYS A 336 -15.42 6.77 20.17
N PRO A 337 -16.63 7.10 20.65
CA PRO A 337 -17.44 8.11 19.98
C PRO A 337 -16.78 9.49 20.10
N PHE A 338 -17.03 10.35 19.11
CA PHE A 338 -16.66 11.76 19.15
C PHE A 338 -17.76 12.59 18.49
N GLU A 339 -17.97 13.79 19.02
CA GLU A 339 -18.96 14.77 18.52
C GLU A 339 -18.31 16.13 18.18
N SER A 340 -16.99 16.22 18.34
CA SER A 340 -16.22 17.44 18.10
C SER A 340 -14.78 17.09 17.73
N LYS A 341 -13.94 18.13 17.59
CA LYS A 341 -12.56 17.98 17.13
C LYS A 341 -11.73 17.16 18.12
N ILE A 342 -11.21 16.03 17.67
CA ILE A 342 -10.28 15.18 18.44
C ILE A 342 -8.93 15.11 17.74
N ARG A 343 -7.87 14.86 18.52
CA ARG A 343 -6.53 14.61 18.01
C ARG A 343 -6.08 13.24 18.49
N VAL A 344 -5.58 12.43 17.57
CA VAL A 344 -5.05 11.09 17.85
C VAL A 344 -3.67 10.99 17.25
N SER A 345 -2.70 10.44 17.98
CA SER A 345 -1.36 10.17 17.45
C SER A 345 -1.45 9.20 16.26
N ILE A 346 -0.65 9.43 15.23
CA ILE A 346 -0.65 8.61 14.00
C ILE A 346 -0.42 7.11 14.30
N PRO A 347 0.55 6.73 15.15
CA PRO A 347 0.71 5.32 15.51
C PRO A 347 -0.55 4.71 16.12
N ASN A 348 -1.34 5.49 16.86
CA ASN A 348 -2.53 5.01 17.52
C ASN A 348 -3.77 5.03 16.63
N PHE A 349 -3.82 5.85 15.59
CA PHE A 349 -4.95 5.94 14.68
C PHE A 349 -5.03 4.68 13.80
N VAL A 350 -6.20 4.04 13.74
CA VAL A 350 -6.45 2.88 12.86
C VAL A 350 -7.48 3.23 11.80
N ALA A 351 -8.66 3.67 12.26
CA ALA A 351 -9.77 3.98 11.37
C ALA A 351 -10.72 5.02 11.98
N LEU A 352 -11.56 5.57 11.13
CA LEU A 352 -12.63 6.50 11.42
C LEU A 352 -13.93 5.96 10.83
N TYR A 353 -14.98 5.95 11.64
CA TYR A 353 -16.32 5.54 11.27
C TYR A 353 -17.28 6.72 11.45
N GLY A 354 -17.78 7.32 10.37
CA GLY A 354 -18.78 8.41 10.43
C GLY A 354 -18.54 9.61 9.53
N GLN A 355 -19.25 10.71 9.82
CA GLN A 355 -19.15 11.97 9.08
C GLN A 355 -18.06 12.81 9.73
N GLY A 356 -16.81 12.57 9.31
CA GLY A 356 -15.71 13.36 9.80
C GLY A 356 -14.62 13.58 8.76
N ASP A 357 -14.05 14.77 8.82
CA ASP A 357 -12.90 15.16 8.01
C ASP A 357 -11.61 14.78 8.73
N LEU A 358 -10.68 14.22 7.96
CA LEU A 358 -9.34 13.85 8.42
C LEU A 358 -8.34 14.92 8.00
N SER A 359 -7.62 15.46 8.97
CA SER A 359 -6.49 16.36 8.73
C SER A 359 -5.23 15.79 9.38
N PHE A 360 -4.21 15.54 8.58
CA PHE A 360 -2.97 14.93 9.06
C PHE A 360 -1.93 16.00 9.36
N SER A 361 -1.32 15.90 10.53
CA SER A 361 -0.15 16.67 10.94
C SER A 361 1.08 15.76 11.05
N HIS A 362 2.20 16.26 11.59
CA HIS A 362 3.45 15.51 11.70
C HIS A 362 3.29 14.21 12.51
N ASP A 363 2.64 14.29 13.67
CA ASP A 363 2.61 13.21 14.66
C ASP A 363 1.19 12.72 14.97
N SER A 364 0.18 13.43 14.44
CA SER A 364 -1.20 13.23 14.83
C SER A 364 -2.19 13.48 13.69
N VAL A 365 -3.27 12.72 13.75
CA VAL A 365 -4.46 12.87 12.93
C VAL A 365 -5.47 13.67 13.74
N GLN A 366 -5.86 14.81 13.19
CA GLN A 366 -6.94 15.61 13.72
C GLN A 366 -8.22 15.26 12.96
N VAL A 367 -9.19 14.78 13.72
CA VAL A 367 -10.52 14.40 13.22
C VAL A 367 -11.53 15.44 13.67
N SER A 368 -12.41 15.86 12.78
CA SER A 368 -13.52 16.77 13.09
C SER A 368 -14.83 16.20 12.58
N GLY A 369 -15.97 16.65 13.12
CA GLY A 369 -17.30 16.11 12.80
C GLY A 369 -17.84 15.20 13.90
N SER A 370 -18.56 14.15 13.52
CA SER A 370 -19.11 13.18 14.47
C SER A 370 -19.03 11.74 13.95
N GLY A 371 -18.82 10.81 14.89
CA GLY A 371 -18.66 9.40 14.56
C GLY A 371 -17.99 8.61 15.67
N ARG A 372 -17.28 7.54 15.29
CA ARG A 372 -16.44 6.73 16.15
C ARG A 372 -15.03 6.65 15.58
N ILE A 373 -14.04 6.84 16.43
CA ILE A 373 -12.63 6.62 16.09
C ILE A 373 -12.19 5.26 16.61
N ILE A 374 -11.39 4.56 15.82
CA ILE A 374 -10.78 3.28 16.17
C ILE A 374 -9.30 3.51 16.36
N MET A 375 -8.82 3.18 17.56
CA MET A 375 -7.45 3.42 17.97
C MET A 375 -6.82 2.15 18.52
N ARG A 376 -5.52 1.98 18.31
CA ARG A 376 -4.74 0.98 19.04
C ARG A 376 -4.30 1.51 20.41
N VAL A 377 -4.31 0.64 21.42
CA VAL A 377 -3.89 0.92 22.80
C VAL A 377 -3.02 -0.20 23.36
#